data_AF-A0A9N9ZEB1-F1
#
_entry.id   AF-A0A9N9ZEB1-F1
#
_cell.length_a   1.000
_cell.length_b   1.000
_cell.length_c   1.000
_cell.angle_alpha   90.00
_cell.angle_beta   90.00
_cell.angle_gamma   90.00
#
_symmetry.space_group_name_H-M   'P 1'
#
loop_
_entity.id
_entity.type
_entity.pdbx_description
1 polymer ?
#
loop_
_entity_poly.entity_id
_entity_poly.type
_entity_poly.pdbx_seq_one_letter_code
_entity_poly.pdbx_strand_id
1 'polypeptide(L)'
;MSTVEILYGNFEAAEAHLFGIYKLYEVLNYEQEFSNEPVLRKSVGFADLFLASALGSLPKFPLFHSYDISLPQRIYNEAIKPQPHPVVATRCGGSVAQAFNYLRLAVCAIRAESIPPETIRMLINVADIKLLEILHGEVADPPSAMSSSIVNLVTRAAHLFLYISIRQIPIRASLICTMRDRLCDAMEEVITQTEICTDCPEVVAWAACVGLLGTWGAVSGISSARANFLTVLDSLGLKDSRDLPWMSDDKLSSLLWDAERCSLHFRGIIEEWIHGGTSE
;
A
#
# COMPACT_ATOMS: atom_id res chain seq x y z
N MET A 1 16.92 -16.40 7.26
CA MET A 1 16.06 -17.53 6.84
C MET A 1 14.61 -17.10 6.71
N SER A 2 14.01 -16.47 7.72
CA SER A 2 12.58 -16.08 7.70
C SER A 2 12.14 -15.23 6.51
N THR A 3 12.92 -14.22 6.08
CA THR A 3 12.56 -13.43 4.87
C THR A 3 12.46 -14.30 3.61
N VAL A 4 13.37 -15.26 3.45
CA VAL A 4 13.36 -16.18 2.31
C VAL A 4 12.11 -17.06 2.38
N GLU A 5 11.83 -17.63 3.55
CA GLU A 5 10.63 -18.43 3.79
C GLU A 5 9.35 -17.67 3.45
N ILE A 6 9.25 -16.40 3.85
CA ILE A 6 8.10 -15.55 3.53
C ILE A 6 7.97 -15.33 2.03
N LEU A 7 9.06 -15.02 1.33
CA LEU A 7 9.02 -14.79 -0.12
C LEU A 7 8.60 -16.03 -0.91
N TYR A 8 8.92 -17.23 -0.39
CA TYR A 8 8.51 -18.51 -0.96
C TYR A 8 7.18 -19.05 -0.43
N GLY A 9 6.53 -18.39 0.53
CA GLY A 9 5.23 -18.78 1.09
C GLY A 9 5.27 -19.80 2.23
N ASN A 10 6.44 -20.10 2.78
CA ASN A 10 6.60 -20.93 3.97
C ASN A 10 6.31 -20.12 5.24
N PHE A 11 5.11 -19.53 5.35
CA PHE A 11 4.76 -18.60 6.42
C PHE A 11 4.78 -19.23 7.81
N GLU A 12 4.36 -20.50 7.95
CA GLU A 12 4.39 -21.23 9.23
C GLU A 12 5.82 -21.38 9.77
N ALA A 13 6.78 -21.73 8.91
CA ALA A 13 8.19 -21.84 9.29
C ALA A 13 8.77 -20.48 9.69
N ALA A 14 8.45 -19.43 8.90
CA ALA A 14 8.86 -18.08 9.22
C ALA A 14 8.28 -17.60 10.56
N GLU A 15 7.02 -17.92 10.85
CA GLU A 15 6.36 -17.62 12.11
C GLU A 15 7.02 -18.35 13.28
N ALA A 16 7.28 -19.65 13.15
CA ALA A 16 7.95 -20.43 14.19
C ALA A 16 9.33 -19.87 14.51
N HIS A 17 10.12 -19.49 13.50
CA HIS A 17 11.41 -18.85 13.66
C HIS A 17 11.30 -17.50 14.39
N LEU A 18 10.40 -16.63 13.96
CA LEU A 18 10.20 -15.32 14.59
C LEU A 18 9.66 -15.45 16.01
N PHE A 19 8.80 -16.42 16.28
CA PHE A 19 8.30 -16.70 17.62
C PHE A 19 9.43 -17.17 18.56
N GLY A 20 10.33 -18.03 18.10
CA GLY A 20 11.52 -18.42 18.86
C GLY A 20 12.40 -17.21 19.21
N ILE A 21 12.64 -16.31 18.25
CA ILE A 21 13.38 -15.06 18.47
C ILE A 21 12.65 -14.15 19.45
N TYR A 22 11.33 -14.06 19.34
CA TYR A 22 10.50 -13.23 20.22
C TYR A 22 10.58 -13.71 21.67
N LYS A 23 10.58 -15.03 21.90
CA LYS A 23 10.79 -15.58 23.24
C LYS A 23 12.18 -15.29 23.81
N LEU A 24 13.23 -15.29 22.98
CA LEU A 24 14.55 -14.85 23.42
C LEU A 24 14.56 -13.36 23.75
N TYR A 25 13.91 -12.53 22.94
CA TYR A 25 13.75 -11.11 23.19
C TYR A 25 13.03 -10.80 24.52
N GLU A 26 11.96 -11.53 24.85
CA GLU A 26 11.26 -11.42 26.14
C GLU A 26 12.16 -11.82 27.33
N VAL A 27 12.98 -12.85 27.18
CA VAL A 27 13.86 -13.35 28.26
C VAL A 27 15.07 -12.44 28.50
N LEU A 28 15.61 -11.79 27.46
CA LEU A 28 16.79 -10.92 27.54
C LEU A 28 16.47 -9.47 27.96
N ASN A 29 15.32 -9.27 28.60
CA ASN A 29 14.86 -7.98 29.12
C ASN A 29 14.75 -6.88 28.04
N TYR A 30 14.19 -7.25 26.89
CA TYR A 30 13.69 -6.39 25.81
C TYR A 30 14.74 -5.54 25.10
N GLU A 31 15.24 -4.46 25.71
CA GLU A 31 15.97 -3.42 24.96
C GLU A 31 17.49 -3.46 25.14
N GLN A 32 18.02 -3.70 26.33
CA GLN A 32 19.45 -3.42 26.60
C GLN A 32 20.41 -4.30 25.80
N GLU A 33 20.18 -5.62 25.73
CA GLU A 33 21.08 -6.51 24.98
C GLU A 33 20.77 -6.51 23.47
N PHE A 34 19.49 -6.45 23.11
CA PHE A 34 19.07 -6.45 21.70
C PHE A 34 19.44 -5.13 20.98
N SER A 35 19.53 -4.02 21.71
CA SER A 35 19.94 -2.70 21.18
C SER A 35 21.37 -2.68 20.65
N ASN A 36 22.27 -3.49 21.23
CA ASN A 36 23.68 -3.51 20.85
C ASN A 36 23.95 -4.25 19.52
N GLU A 37 22.94 -4.92 18.96
CA GLU A 37 23.05 -5.73 17.74
C GLU A 37 22.23 -5.13 16.57
N PRO A 38 22.73 -4.08 15.89
CA PRO A 38 21.97 -3.35 14.87
C PRO A 38 21.62 -4.21 13.65
N VAL A 39 22.46 -5.19 13.29
CA VAL A 39 22.20 -6.10 12.16
C VAL A 39 21.05 -7.06 12.48
N LEU A 40 21.02 -7.58 13.71
CA LEU A 40 19.97 -8.48 14.18
C LEU A 40 18.62 -7.75 14.20
N ARG A 41 18.58 -6.54 14.80
CA ARG A 41 17.36 -5.71 14.85
C ARG A 41 16.79 -5.42 13.47
N LYS A 42 17.65 -5.05 12.51
CA LYS A 42 17.22 -4.81 11.13
C LYS A 42 16.66 -6.08 10.49
N SER A 43 17.32 -7.22 10.69
CA SER A 43 16.92 -8.49 10.09
C SER A 43 15.59 -9.00 10.66
N VAL A 44 15.45 -8.94 11.98
CA VAL A 44 14.23 -9.35 12.71
C VAL A 44 13.08 -8.42 12.36
N GLY A 45 13.26 -7.10 12.46
CA GLY A 45 12.20 -6.14 12.14
C GLY A 45 11.73 -6.23 10.69
N PHE A 46 12.62 -6.50 9.75
CA PHE A 46 12.23 -6.69 8.34
C PHE A 46 11.45 -7.99 8.12
N ALA A 47 11.93 -9.11 8.69
CA ALA A 47 11.24 -10.39 8.60
C ALA A 47 9.86 -10.35 9.28
N ASP A 48 9.76 -9.71 10.45
CA ASP A 48 8.51 -9.59 11.20
C ASP A 48 7.48 -8.75 10.45
N LEU A 49 7.87 -7.59 9.89
CA LEU A 49 6.97 -6.79 9.06
C LEU A 49 6.50 -7.54 7.81
N PHE A 50 7.40 -8.29 7.16
CA PHE A 50 7.05 -9.06 5.97
C PHE A 50 6.07 -10.18 6.30
N LEU A 51 6.27 -10.86 7.42
CA LEU A 51 5.36 -11.90 7.87
C LEU A 51 4.02 -11.30 8.30
N ALA A 52 4.02 -10.22 9.07
CA ALA A 52 2.82 -9.51 9.50
C ALA A 52 1.98 -9.07 8.28
N SER A 53 2.62 -8.48 7.27
CA SER A 53 1.96 -8.14 6.00
C SER A 53 1.44 -9.35 5.24
N ALA A 54 2.21 -10.45 5.18
CA ALA A 54 1.76 -11.69 4.56
C ALA A 54 0.52 -12.25 5.27
N LEU A 55 0.49 -12.23 6.60
CA LEU A 55 -0.57 -12.81 7.41
C LEU A 55 -1.75 -11.86 7.65
N GLY A 56 -1.59 -10.56 7.37
CA GLY A 56 -2.61 -9.55 7.66
C GLY A 56 -2.74 -9.32 9.16
N SER A 57 -1.63 -9.45 9.89
CA SER A 57 -1.53 -9.24 11.34
C SER A 57 -0.64 -8.05 11.64
N LEU A 58 -0.54 -7.70 12.92
CA LEU A 58 0.46 -6.73 13.39
C LEU A 58 1.82 -7.41 13.59
N PRO A 59 2.93 -6.64 13.48
CA PRO A 59 4.26 -7.12 13.84
C PRO A 59 4.31 -7.49 15.33
N LYS A 60 5.07 -8.53 15.67
CA LYS A 60 5.28 -8.98 17.06
C LYS A 60 6.31 -8.11 17.77
N PHE A 61 7.28 -7.57 17.04
CA PHE A 61 8.33 -6.73 17.59
C PHE A 61 8.00 -5.24 17.45
N PRO A 62 8.39 -4.40 18.42
CA PRO A 62 8.31 -2.96 18.24
C PRO A 62 9.22 -2.51 17.09
N LEU A 63 8.96 -1.32 16.54
CA LEU A 63 9.93 -0.68 15.65
C LEU A 63 11.22 -0.43 16.43
N PHE A 64 12.24 -1.24 16.14
CA PHE A 64 13.55 -1.19 16.77
C PHE A 64 14.32 0.13 16.60
N HIS A 65 13.76 1.10 15.88
CA HIS A 65 14.31 2.44 15.67
C HIS A 65 13.17 3.45 15.53
N SER A 66 12.83 4.14 16.64
CA SER A 66 12.05 5.37 16.62
C SER A 66 13.00 6.56 16.68
N TYR A 67 13.86 6.74 15.65
CA TYR A 67 14.52 8.04 15.55
C TYR A 67 13.48 9.07 15.13
N ASP A 68 13.60 10.29 15.65
CA ASP A 68 12.96 11.45 15.03
C ASP A 68 13.44 11.51 13.58
N ILE A 69 12.56 11.10 12.66
CA ILE A 69 12.86 11.14 11.23
C ILE A 69 12.94 12.62 10.85
N SER A 70 14.16 13.15 10.81
CA SER A 70 14.41 14.51 10.34
C SER A 70 14.62 14.48 8.83
N LEU A 71 13.62 14.95 8.08
CA LEU A 71 13.75 15.18 6.65
C LEU A 71 13.99 16.67 6.37
N PRO A 72 14.71 17.01 5.29
CA PRO A 72 14.79 18.39 4.80
C PRO A 72 13.38 18.95 4.53
N GLN A 73 13.13 20.20 4.88
CA GLN A 73 11.82 20.85 4.69
C GLN A 73 11.29 20.76 3.25
N ARG A 74 12.18 20.73 2.25
CA ARG A 74 11.82 20.53 0.85
C ARG A 74 11.04 19.22 0.62
N ILE A 75 11.44 18.14 1.28
CA ILE A 75 10.80 16.82 1.16
C ILE A 75 9.43 16.84 1.82
N TYR A 76 9.30 17.47 2.98
CA TYR A 76 7.99 17.68 3.60
C TYR A 76 7.07 18.51 2.70
N ASN A 77 7.57 19.59 2.11
CA ASN A 77 6.77 20.45 1.24
C ASN A 77 6.29 19.70 -0.02
N GLU A 78 7.15 18.88 -0.63
CA GLU A 78 6.80 18.03 -1.78
C GLU A 78 5.83 16.90 -1.40
N ALA A 79 5.99 16.32 -0.21
CA ALA A 79 5.10 15.28 0.29
C ALA A 79 3.74 15.82 0.77
N ILE A 80 3.60 17.11 1.06
CA ILE A 80 2.34 17.74 1.49
C ILE A 80 1.63 18.45 0.33
N LYS A 81 2.37 18.86 -0.71
CA LYS A 81 1.82 19.56 -1.89
C LYS A 81 2.18 18.81 -3.17
N PRO A 82 1.19 18.36 -3.96
CA PRO A 82 -0.26 18.63 -3.85
C PRO A 82 -0.94 17.90 -2.67
N GLN A 83 -2.12 18.32 -2.23
CA GLN A 83 -2.84 17.63 -1.14
C GLN A 83 -3.33 16.25 -1.63
N PRO A 84 -3.39 15.22 -0.75
CA PRO A 84 -3.97 13.93 -1.11
C PRO A 84 -5.41 14.09 -1.61
N HIS A 85 -5.90 13.13 -2.39
CA HIS A 85 -7.30 13.14 -2.85
C HIS A 85 -8.28 13.32 -1.66
N PRO A 86 -9.35 14.13 -1.77
CA PRO A 86 -10.24 14.45 -0.64
C PRO A 86 -10.81 13.23 0.08
N VAL A 87 -11.04 12.13 -0.65
CA VAL A 87 -11.47 10.86 -0.05
C VAL A 87 -10.48 10.38 1.01
N VAL A 88 -9.19 10.38 0.69
CA VAL A 88 -8.11 9.98 1.59
C VAL A 88 -7.85 11.04 2.65
N ALA A 89 -7.81 12.31 2.26
CA ALA A 89 -7.43 13.42 3.13
C ALA A 89 -8.46 13.72 4.22
N THR A 90 -9.76 13.61 3.91
CA THR A 90 -10.83 14.05 4.82
C THR A 90 -11.91 13.01 5.10
N ARG A 91 -12.20 12.09 4.16
CA ARG A 91 -13.37 11.20 4.28
C ARG A 91 -13.04 9.83 4.90
N CYS A 92 -11.82 9.32 4.71
CA CYS A 92 -11.36 8.05 5.28
C CYS A 92 -10.85 8.15 6.73
N GLY A 93 -10.78 9.35 7.32
CA GLY A 93 -10.31 9.59 8.68
C GLY A 93 -8.82 9.98 8.77
N GLY A 94 -8.46 10.59 9.91
CA GLY A 94 -7.13 11.20 10.11
C GLY A 94 -5.97 10.22 10.08
N SER A 95 -6.18 9.00 10.59
CA SER A 95 -5.13 7.96 10.59
C SER A 95 -4.82 7.45 9.18
N VAL A 96 -5.83 7.31 8.31
CA VAL A 96 -5.61 6.98 6.89
C VAL A 96 -4.82 8.09 6.21
N ALA A 97 -5.24 9.35 6.39
CA ALA A 97 -4.49 10.49 5.85
C ALA A 97 -3.03 10.50 6.33
N GLN A 98 -2.79 10.18 7.61
CA GLN A 98 -1.45 10.09 8.18
C GLN A 98 -0.61 8.96 7.55
N ALA A 99 -1.17 7.76 7.40
CA ALA A 99 -0.48 6.63 6.76
C ALA A 99 -0.09 6.98 5.31
N PHE A 100 -1.01 7.60 4.58
CA PHE A 100 -0.76 8.10 3.23
C PHE A 100 0.31 9.19 3.21
N ASN A 101 0.36 10.10 4.18
CA ASN A 101 1.43 11.09 4.29
C ASN A 101 2.80 10.44 4.51
N TYR A 102 2.91 9.40 5.35
CA TYR A 102 4.16 8.66 5.51
C TYR A 102 4.57 7.93 4.23
N LEU A 103 3.61 7.34 3.53
CA LEU A 103 3.85 6.70 2.23
C LEU A 103 4.39 7.70 1.20
N ARG A 104 3.85 8.94 1.18
CA ARG A 104 4.37 10.02 0.33
C ARG A 104 5.76 10.47 0.71
N LEU A 105 6.01 10.65 2.01
CA LEU A 105 7.34 11.01 2.51
C LEU A 105 8.36 9.96 2.08
N ALA A 106 8.00 8.67 2.12
CA ALA A 106 8.86 7.61 1.61
C ALA A 106 9.13 7.75 0.11
N VAL A 107 8.10 7.97 -0.73
CA VAL A 107 8.27 8.16 -2.18
C VAL A 107 9.17 9.36 -2.50
N CYS A 108 8.91 10.53 -1.90
CA CYS A 108 9.74 11.73 -2.10
C CYS A 108 11.18 11.52 -1.59
N ALA A 109 11.35 10.85 -0.45
CA ALA A 109 12.68 10.56 0.09
C ALA A 109 13.48 9.60 -0.79
N ILE A 110 12.84 8.62 -1.43
CA ILE A 110 13.49 7.69 -2.38
C ILE A 110 14.00 8.43 -3.62
N ARG A 111 13.22 9.39 -4.13
CA ARG A 111 13.62 10.21 -5.29
C ARG A 111 14.74 11.21 -4.95
N ALA A 112 14.89 11.55 -3.67
CA ALA A 112 15.88 12.50 -3.24
C ALA A 112 17.25 11.82 -3.00
N GLU A 113 18.23 12.14 -3.84
CA GLU A 113 19.60 11.59 -3.76
C GLU A 113 20.32 11.88 -2.43
N SER A 114 19.85 12.86 -1.65
CA SER A 114 20.50 13.32 -0.43
C SER A 114 20.05 12.62 0.85
N ILE A 115 19.06 11.72 0.80
CA ILE A 115 18.48 11.12 2.02
C ILE A 115 19.20 9.81 2.35
N PRO A 116 19.67 9.61 3.59
CA PRO A 116 20.31 8.37 3.99
C PRO A 116 19.38 7.16 3.81
N PRO A 117 19.88 6.01 3.31
CA PRO A 117 19.08 4.80 3.12
C PRO A 117 18.40 4.28 4.40
N GLU A 118 19.04 4.49 5.56
CA GLU A 118 18.48 4.14 6.87
C GLU A 118 17.20 4.94 7.17
N THR A 119 17.21 6.24 6.87
CA THR A 119 16.06 7.15 7.04
C THR A 119 14.93 6.76 6.10
N ILE A 120 15.24 6.45 4.84
CA ILE A 120 14.25 5.96 3.86
C ILE A 120 13.62 4.66 4.37
N ARG A 121 14.41 3.69 4.83
CA ARG A 121 13.88 2.43 5.33
C ARG A 121 12.96 2.62 6.53
N MET A 122 13.31 3.53 7.43
CA MET A 122 12.49 3.84 8.60
C MET A 122 11.15 4.45 8.20
N LEU A 123 11.13 5.39 7.26
CA LEU A 123 9.89 5.94 6.69
C LEU A 123 9.00 4.85 6.10
N ILE A 124 9.60 3.95 5.31
CA ILE A 124 8.87 2.83 4.71
C ILE A 124 8.27 1.94 5.81
N ASN A 125 9.06 1.58 6.83
CA ASN A 125 8.59 0.74 7.93
C ASN A 125 7.49 1.43 8.76
N VAL A 126 7.57 2.74 8.99
CA VAL A 126 6.52 3.51 9.68
C VAL A 126 5.25 3.54 8.83
N ALA A 127 5.36 3.78 7.53
CA ALA A 127 4.21 3.74 6.62
C ALA A 127 3.54 2.36 6.62
N ASP A 128 4.34 1.29 6.57
CA ASP A 128 3.88 -0.10 6.58
C ASP A 128 3.08 -0.43 7.84
N ILE A 129 3.63 -0.09 9.02
CA ILE A 129 2.93 -0.31 10.29
C ILE A 129 1.65 0.49 10.39
N LYS A 130 1.67 1.77 9.97
CA LYS A 130 0.45 2.59 9.99
C LYS A 130 -0.65 2.00 9.10
N LEU A 131 -0.29 1.45 7.95
CA LEU A 131 -1.23 0.73 7.09
C LEU A 131 -1.74 -0.56 7.76
N LEU A 132 -0.87 -1.33 8.42
CA LEU A 132 -1.26 -2.54 9.15
C LEU A 132 -2.17 -2.25 10.35
N GLU A 133 -1.88 -1.21 11.14
CA GLU A 133 -2.74 -0.74 12.24
C GLU A 133 -4.15 -0.42 11.73
N ILE A 134 -4.26 0.25 10.57
CA ILE A 134 -5.55 0.54 9.94
C ILE A 134 -6.26 -0.73 9.51
N LEU A 135 -5.56 -1.65 8.83
CA LEU A 135 -6.13 -2.92 8.37
C LEU A 135 -6.54 -3.85 9.53
N HIS A 136 -5.90 -3.73 10.69
CA HIS A 136 -6.22 -4.49 11.90
C HIS A 136 -7.28 -3.81 12.78
N GLY A 137 -7.68 -2.57 12.46
CA GLY A 137 -8.67 -1.82 13.22
C GLY A 137 -8.13 -1.18 14.50
N GLU A 138 -6.81 -1.06 14.68
CA GLU A 138 -6.18 -0.38 15.82
C GLU A 138 -6.10 1.15 15.65
N VAL A 139 -7.13 1.72 15.04
CA VAL A 139 -7.15 3.14 14.68
C VAL A 139 -7.73 3.97 15.83
N ALA A 140 -7.03 5.01 16.24
CA ALA A 140 -7.47 5.92 17.30
C ALA A 140 -8.75 6.70 16.94
N ASP A 141 -8.98 6.94 15.65
CA ASP A 141 -10.10 7.73 15.14
C ASP A 141 -10.99 6.90 14.20
N PRO A 142 -12.32 6.83 14.43
CA PRO A 142 -13.23 6.16 13.51
C PRO A 142 -13.34 6.93 12.17
N PRO A 143 -13.61 6.25 11.04
CA PRO A 143 -13.80 6.92 9.76
C PRO A 143 -14.95 7.91 9.85
N SER A 144 -14.69 9.16 9.46
CA SER A 144 -15.58 10.30 9.71
C SER A 144 -16.77 10.39 8.77
N ALA A 145 -16.72 9.75 7.59
CA ALA A 145 -17.77 9.88 6.58
C ALA A 145 -17.86 8.75 5.51
N MET A 146 -16.92 7.79 5.45
CA MET A 146 -16.91 6.72 4.43
C MET A 146 -17.25 5.35 5.01
N SER A 147 -17.75 4.46 4.15
CA SER A 147 -17.88 3.04 4.48
C SER A 147 -16.52 2.42 4.82
N SER A 148 -16.55 1.46 5.74
CA SER A 148 -15.38 0.63 6.07
C SER A 148 -14.79 -0.05 4.84
N SER A 149 -15.63 -0.40 3.85
CA SER A 149 -15.22 -1.06 2.61
C SER A 149 -14.28 -0.19 1.76
N ILE A 150 -14.51 1.14 1.64
CA ILE A 150 -13.57 2.04 0.94
C ILE A 150 -12.26 2.20 1.69
N VAL A 151 -12.33 2.37 3.01
CA VAL A 151 -11.13 2.48 3.84
C VAL A 151 -10.29 1.21 3.68
N ASN A 152 -10.91 0.04 3.76
CA ASN A 152 -10.27 -1.26 3.54
C ASN A 152 -9.65 -1.36 2.13
N LEU A 153 -10.40 -1.02 1.08
CA LEU A 153 -9.92 -1.04 -0.30
C LEU A 153 -8.69 -0.16 -0.51
N VAL A 154 -8.77 1.12 -0.12
CA VAL A 154 -7.69 2.08 -0.37
C VAL A 154 -6.44 1.75 0.44
N THR A 155 -6.63 1.26 1.67
CA THR A 155 -5.52 0.89 2.55
C THR A 155 -4.82 -0.37 2.03
N ARG A 156 -5.55 -1.38 1.55
CA ARG A 156 -4.96 -2.57 0.90
C ARG A 156 -4.22 -2.23 -0.38
N ALA A 157 -4.77 -1.34 -1.20
CA ALA A 157 -4.09 -0.89 -2.40
C ALA A 157 -2.79 -0.13 -2.04
N ALA A 158 -2.81 0.78 -1.08
CA ALA A 158 -1.60 1.46 -0.60
C ALA A 158 -0.55 0.48 -0.05
N HIS A 159 -0.99 -0.55 0.67
CA HIS A 159 -0.11 -1.58 1.20
C HIS A 159 0.54 -2.39 0.08
N LEU A 160 -0.23 -2.85 -0.90
CA LEU A 160 0.30 -3.53 -2.08
C LEU A 160 1.26 -2.65 -2.89
N PHE A 161 0.91 -1.37 -3.09
CA PHE A 161 1.76 -0.39 -3.75
C PHE A 161 3.10 -0.21 -3.04
N LEU A 162 3.10 -0.10 -1.70
CA LEU A 162 4.30 -0.02 -0.88
C LEU A 162 5.22 -1.22 -1.15
N TYR A 163 4.67 -2.43 -1.21
CA TYR A 163 5.49 -3.62 -1.40
C TYR A 163 6.02 -3.79 -2.83
N ILE A 164 5.22 -3.49 -3.85
CA ILE A 164 5.62 -3.63 -5.25
C ILE A 164 6.52 -2.48 -5.69
N SER A 165 6.13 -1.24 -5.42
CA SER A 165 6.76 -0.06 -6.04
C SER A 165 7.87 0.53 -5.17
N ILE A 166 7.73 0.45 -3.85
CA ILE A 166 8.69 1.03 -2.91
C ILE A 166 9.69 -0.01 -2.40
N ARG A 167 9.20 -1.15 -1.88
CA ARG A 167 10.07 -2.24 -1.44
C ARG A 167 10.59 -3.11 -2.59
N GLN A 168 10.06 -2.93 -3.80
CA GLN A 168 10.46 -3.66 -5.01
C GLN A 168 10.42 -5.18 -4.85
N ILE A 169 9.44 -5.68 -4.09
CA ILE A 169 9.28 -7.12 -3.90
C ILE A 169 8.77 -7.73 -5.20
N PRO A 170 9.41 -8.82 -5.68
CA PRO A 170 8.98 -9.46 -6.91
C PRO A 170 7.50 -9.84 -6.84
N ILE A 171 6.75 -9.49 -7.88
CA ILE A 171 5.31 -9.76 -8.01
C ILE A 171 4.94 -11.25 -7.96
N ARG A 172 5.93 -12.15 -8.09
CA ARG A 172 5.77 -13.60 -7.96
C ARG A 172 5.96 -14.11 -6.53
N ALA A 173 6.43 -13.27 -5.61
CA ALA A 173 6.60 -13.66 -4.22
C ALA A 173 5.23 -13.97 -3.60
N SER A 174 5.16 -15.03 -2.79
CA SER A 174 3.90 -15.48 -2.18
C SER A 174 3.24 -14.38 -1.35
N LEU A 175 4.04 -13.55 -0.68
CA LEU A 175 3.59 -12.34 0.01
C LEU A 175 2.77 -11.40 -0.91
N ILE A 176 3.25 -11.10 -2.12
CA ILE A 176 2.55 -10.22 -3.06
C ILE A 176 1.26 -10.88 -3.55
N CYS A 177 1.28 -12.18 -3.83
CA CYS A 177 0.09 -12.93 -4.19
C CYS A 177 -0.99 -12.81 -3.10
N THR A 178 -0.64 -13.07 -1.83
CA THR A 178 -1.57 -12.96 -0.70
C THR A 178 -2.13 -11.55 -0.54
N MET A 179 -1.29 -10.52 -0.66
CA MET A 179 -1.74 -9.13 -0.56
C MET A 179 -2.67 -8.74 -1.71
N ARG A 180 -2.38 -9.20 -2.93
CA ARG A 180 -3.23 -9.01 -4.10
C ARG A 180 -4.57 -9.70 -3.94
N ASP A 181 -4.59 -10.95 -3.50
CA ASP A 181 -5.83 -11.71 -3.36
C ASP A 181 -6.78 -11.03 -2.36
N ARG A 182 -6.24 -10.52 -1.24
CA ARG A 182 -7.01 -9.68 -0.30
C ARG A 182 -7.48 -8.36 -0.89
N LEU A 183 -6.72 -7.76 -1.81
CA LEU A 183 -7.15 -6.57 -2.53
C LEU A 183 -8.29 -6.91 -3.51
N CYS A 184 -8.25 -8.07 -4.17
CA CYS A 184 -9.36 -8.57 -4.98
C CYS A 184 -10.63 -8.72 -4.12
N ASP A 185 -10.53 -9.35 -2.95
CA ASP A 185 -11.67 -9.53 -2.05
C ASP A 185 -12.29 -8.19 -1.63
N ALA A 186 -11.46 -7.22 -1.24
CA ALA A 186 -11.93 -5.87 -0.87
C ALA A 186 -12.53 -5.11 -2.07
N MET A 187 -12.04 -5.36 -3.28
CA MET A 187 -12.58 -4.79 -4.50
C MET A 187 -13.96 -5.37 -4.81
N GLU A 188 -14.13 -6.69 -4.71
CA GLU A 188 -15.42 -7.35 -4.90
C GLU A 188 -16.47 -6.83 -3.90
N GLU A 189 -16.09 -6.66 -2.64
CA GLU A 189 -16.95 -6.05 -1.61
C GLU A 189 -17.43 -4.65 -2.03
N VAL A 190 -16.53 -3.81 -2.55
CA VAL A 190 -16.86 -2.46 -3.01
C VAL A 190 -17.74 -2.47 -4.26
N ILE A 191 -17.49 -3.34 -5.24
CA ILE A 191 -18.30 -3.44 -6.47
C ILE A 191 -19.74 -3.86 -6.15
N THR A 192 -19.93 -4.76 -5.18
CA THR A 192 -21.29 -5.17 -4.77
C THR A 192 -22.09 -4.00 -4.17
N GLN A 193 -21.41 -2.95 -3.72
CA GLN A 193 -21.99 -1.73 -3.16
C GLN A 193 -21.94 -0.59 -4.20
N THR A 194 -22.84 -0.66 -5.20
CA THR A 194 -22.87 0.27 -6.35
C THR A 194 -22.72 1.76 -6.04
N GLU A 195 -23.26 2.24 -4.91
CA GLU A 195 -23.15 3.63 -4.45
C GLU A 195 -21.69 4.07 -4.21
N ILE A 196 -20.84 3.14 -3.78
CA ILE A 196 -19.43 3.41 -3.50
C ILE A 196 -18.65 3.64 -4.80
N CYS A 197 -18.91 2.82 -5.82
CA CYS A 197 -18.26 2.96 -7.12
C CYS A 197 -18.62 4.28 -7.80
N THR A 198 -19.81 4.82 -7.55
CA THR A 198 -20.24 6.11 -8.09
C THR A 198 -19.74 7.31 -7.29
N ASP A 199 -19.55 7.16 -5.98
CA ASP A 199 -19.16 8.26 -5.10
C ASP A 199 -17.68 8.63 -5.21
N CYS A 200 -16.82 7.66 -5.55
CA CYS A 200 -15.35 7.80 -5.56
C CYS A 200 -14.68 6.98 -6.68
N PRO A 201 -15.09 7.13 -7.95
CA PRO A 201 -14.63 6.30 -9.07
C PRO A 201 -13.11 6.36 -9.26
N GLU A 202 -12.48 7.49 -8.98
CA GLU A 202 -11.04 7.68 -9.12
C GLU A 202 -10.22 6.86 -8.12
N VAL A 203 -10.75 6.70 -6.90
CA VAL A 203 -10.11 5.92 -5.83
C VAL A 203 -10.20 4.43 -6.14
N VAL A 204 -11.36 4.00 -6.64
CA VAL A 204 -11.59 2.62 -7.09
C VAL A 204 -10.70 2.30 -8.30
N ALA A 205 -10.62 3.21 -9.27
CA ALA A 205 -9.75 3.09 -10.42
C ALA A 205 -8.27 2.99 -10.01
N TRP A 206 -7.80 3.84 -9.09
CA TRP A 206 -6.44 3.76 -8.58
C TRP A 206 -6.15 2.42 -7.90
N ALA A 207 -7.06 1.93 -7.05
CA ALA A 207 -6.91 0.64 -6.40
C ALA A 207 -6.85 -0.51 -7.42
N ALA A 208 -7.67 -0.45 -8.48
CA ALA A 208 -7.64 -1.42 -9.56
C ALA A 208 -6.32 -1.36 -10.35
N CYS A 209 -5.79 -0.17 -10.63
CA CYS A 209 -4.48 0.00 -11.28
C CYS A 209 -3.34 -0.56 -10.43
N VAL A 210 -3.35 -0.35 -9.11
CA VAL A 210 -2.36 -0.96 -8.21
C VAL A 210 -2.50 -2.48 -8.20
N GLY A 211 -3.72 -3.01 -8.18
CA GLY A 211 -3.97 -4.44 -8.34
C GLY A 211 -3.38 -5.02 -9.62
N LEU A 212 -3.50 -4.30 -10.74
CA LEU A 212 -2.93 -4.70 -12.03
C LEU A 212 -1.40 -4.75 -12.02
N LEU A 213 -0.71 -3.84 -11.32
CA LEU A 213 0.76 -3.92 -11.15
C LEU A 213 1.16 -5.29 -10.56
N GLY A 214 0.39 -5.80 -9.60
CA GLY A 214 0.59 -7.10 -8.97
C GLY A 214 0.24 -8.33 -9.83
N THR A 215 -0.19 -8.13 -11.07
CA THR A 215 -0.62 -9.21 -12.00
C THR A 215 0.26 -9.32 -13.24
N TRP A 216 1.41 -8.66 -13.29
CA TRP A 216 2.25 -8.75 -14.48
C TRP A 216 3.02 -10.08 -14.53
N GLY A 217 2.66 -10.98 -15.45
CA GLY A 217 3.42 -12.22 -15.68
C GLY A 217 2.55 -13.39 -16.14
N ALA A 218 3.10 -14.22 -17.03
CA ALA A 218 2.46 -15.44 -17.51
C ALA A 218 2.58 -16.57 -16.47
N VAL A 219 1.69 -16.59 -15.47
CA VAL A 219 1.57 -17.68 -14.50
C VAL A 219 0.09 -18.05 -14.34
N SER A 220 -0.20 -19.34 -14.15
CA SER A 220 -1.55 -19.85 -13.89
C SER A 220 -2.17 -19.17 -12.67
N GLY A 221 -3.42 -18.68 -12.78
CA GLY A 221 -4.15 -18.01 -11.69
C GLY A 221 -4.08 -16.47 -11.74
N ILE A 222 -2.99 -15.90 -12.27
CA ILE A 222 -2.85 -14.45 -12.47
C ILE A 222 -3.87 -13.91 -13.48
N SER A 223 -4.29 -14.75 -14.45
CA SER A 223 -5.27 -14.38 -15.47
C SER A 223 -6.63 -14.01 -14.89
N SER A 224 -7.08 -14.68 -13.82
CA SER A 224 -8.38 -14.39 -13.19
C SER A 224 -8.35 -13.10 -12.38
N ALA A 225 -7.32 -12.92 -11.54
CA ALA A 225 -7.16 -11.68 -10.76
C ALA A 225 -6.99 -10.45 -11.68
N ARG A 226 -6.22 -10.59 -12.76
CA ARG A 226 -6.09 -9.56 -13.79
C ARG A 226 -7.44 -9.23 -14.44
N ALA A 227 -8.22 -10.24 -14.80
CA ALA A 227 -9.54 -10.04 -15.39
C ALA A 227 -10.48 -9.27 -14.45
N ASN A 228 -10.43 -9.55 -13.13
CA ASN A 228 -11.23 -8.83 -12.14
C ASN A 228 -10.90 -7.33 -12.15
N PHE A 229 -9.63 -6.94 -12.01
CA PHE A 229 -9.25 -5.53 -12.02
C PHE A 229 -9.54 -4.84 -13.36
N LEU A 230 -9.34 -5.53 -14.49
CA LEU A 230 -9.71 -4.99 -15.81
C LEU A 230 -11.22 -4.76 -15.92
N THR A 231 -12.04 -5.69 -15.41
CA THR A 231 -13.51 -5.56 -15.42
C THR A 231 -13.97 -4.34 -14.62
N VAL A 232 -13.29 -4.01 -13.51
CA VAL A 232 -13.56 -2.79 -12.74
C VAL A 232 -13.22 -1.54 -13.53
N LEU A 233 -12.04 -1.50 -14.17
CA LEU A 233 -11.69 -0.36 -15.01
C LEU A 233 -12.68 -0.20 -16.17
N ASP A 234 -13.14 -1.31 -16.74
CA ASP A 234 -14.15 -1.30 -17.79
C ASP A 234 -15.51 -0.77 -17.33
N SER A 235 -15.95 -1.15 -16.12
CA SER A 235 -17.20 -0.65 -15.54
C SER A 235 -17.14 0.83 -15.19
N LEU A 236 -15.93 1.35 -14.92
CA LEU A 236 -15.65 2.77 -14.75
C LEU A 236 -15.44 3.52 -16.08
N GLY A 237 -15.59 2.86 -17.23
CA GLY A 237 -15.42 3.46 -18.55
C GLY A 237 -13.97 3.64 -19.00
N LEU A 238 -12.99 3.10 -18.27
CA LEU A 238 -11.56 3.28 -18.50
C LEU A 238 -10.99 2.23 -19.47
N LYS A 239 -11.70 1.91 -20.55
CA LYS A 239 -11.33 0.84 -21.50
C LYS A 239 -10.01 1.10 -22.23
N ASP A 240 -9.71 2.36 -22.52
CA ASP A 240 -8.48 2.76 -23.22
C ASP A 240 -7.23 2.69 -22.32
N SER A 241 -7.43 2.54 -21.00
CA SER A 241 -6.34 2.34 -20.05
C SER A 241 -5.71 0.95 -20.12
N ARG A 242 -6.35 0.00 -20.84
CA ARG A 242 -5.84 -1.36 -21.08
C ARG A 242 -4.54 -1.39 -21.86
N ASP A 243 -4.35 -0.42 -22.75
CA ASP A 243 -3.20 -0.31 -23.67
C ASP A 243 -2.13 0.68 -23.19
N LEU A 244 -2.35 1.33 -22.03
CA LEU A 244 -1.31 2.13 -21.41
C LEU A 244 -0.19 1.18 -20.96
N PRO A 245 1.07 1.39 -21.39
CA PRO A 245 2.20 0.74 -20.74
C PRO A 245 2.13 1.16 -19.27
N TRP A 246 1.66 0.22 -18.45
CA TRP A 246 1.35 0.29 -17.03
C TRP A 246 2.01 1.51 -16.40
N MET A 247 1.16 2.48 -16.04
CA MET A 247 1.54 3.79 -15.53
C MET A 247 2.79 3.68 -14.66
N SER A 248 3.86 4.38 -15.04
CA SER A 248 5.10 4.41 -14.26
C SER A 248 4.78 4.65 -12.79
N ASP A 249 5.63 4.15 -11.87
CA ASP A 249 5.45 4.35 -10.44
C ASP A 249 5.16 5.82 -10.11
N ASP A 250 5.76 6.76 -10.85
CA ASP A 250 5.51 8.19 -10.76
C ASP A 250 4.08 8.63 -11.14
N LYS A 251 3.46 7.99 -12.13
CA LYS A 251 2.07 8.26 -12.53
C LYS A 251 1.09 7.67 -11.52
N LEU A 252 1.29 6.43 -11.06
CA LEU A 252 0.44 5.82 -10.03
C LEU A 252 0.60 6.47 -8.66
N SER A 253 1.83 6.90 -8.34
CA SER A 253 2.12 7.74 -7.17
C SER A 253 1.67 9.19 -7.33
N SER A 254 1.06 9.57 -8.46
CA SER A 254 0.44 10.90 -8.62
C SER A 254 -1.08 10.84 -8.59
N LEU A 255 -1.69 9.73 -9.04
CA LEU A 255 -3.14 9.60 -9.18
C LEU A 255 -3.91 9.72 -7.85
N LEU A 256 -3.52 9.06 -6.77
CA LEU A 256 -4.23 9.25 -5.49
C LEU A 256 -3.73 10.48 -4.70
N TRP A 257 -2.72 11.14 -5.22
CA TRP A 257 -1.80 12.01 -4.47
C TRP A 257 -1.88 13.46 -4.90
N ASP A 258 -2.38 13.69 -6.11
CA ASP A 258 -2.66 14.96 -6.73
C ASP A 258 -4.13 14.97 -7.16
N ALA A 259 -4.99 15.52 -6.31
CA ALA A 259 -6.43 15.56 -6.57
C ALA A 259 -6.77 16.22 -7.91
N GLU A 260 -6.02 17.25 -8.30
CA GLU A 260 -6.25 17.97 -9.55
C GLU A 260 -5.88 17.10 -10.75
N ARG A 261 -4.71 16.45 -10.71
CA ARG A 261 -4.28 15.52 -11.76
C ARG A 261 -5.15 14.26 -11.82
N CYS A 262 -5.61 13.78 -10.67
CA CYS A 262 -6.56 12.67 -10.55
C CYS A 262 -7.88 13.02 -11.25
N SER A 263 -8.49 14.14 -10.84
CA SER A 263 -9.72 14.62 -11.43
C SER A 263 -9.55 14.95 -12.91
N LEU A 264 -8.45 15.56 -13.35
CA LEU A 264 -8.22 15.83 -14.78
C LEU A 264 -8.03 14.55 -15.60
N HIS A 265 -7.29 13.57 -15.07
CA HIS A 265 -7.05 12.31 -15.77
C HIS A 265 -8.33 11.49 -15.92
N PHE A 266 -9.14 11.40 -14.85
CA PHE A 266 -10.38 10.64 -14.89
C PHE A 266 -11.55 11.43 -15.52
N ARG A 267 -11.64 12.75 -15.32
CA ARG A 267 -12.64 13.62 -15.97
C ARG A 267 -12.43 13.68 -17.48
N GLY A 268 -11.20 13.77 -17.97
CA GLY A 268 -10.92 13.72 -19.41
C GLY A 268 -11.44 12.42 -20.06
N ILE A 269 -11.27 11.29 -19.37
CA ILE A 269 -11.73 9.98 -19.86
C ILE A 269 -13.26 9.82 -19.72
N ILE A 270 -13.86 10.37 -18.66
CA ILE A 270 -15.32 10.30 -18.41
C ILE A 270 -16.11 11.29 -19.30
N GLU A 271 -15.58 12.48 -19.59
CA GLU A 271 -16.25 13.48 -20.45
C GLU A 271 -16.22 13.06 -21.93
N GLU A 272 -15.12 12.43 -22.41
CA GLU A 272 -15.07 11.80 -23.73
C GLU A 272 -16.12 10.69 -23.87
N TRP A 273 -16.48 10.00 -22.79
CA TRP A 273 -17.53 8.98 -22.78
C TRP A 273 -18.95 9.56 -22.83
N ILE A 274 -19.23 10.64 -22.08
CA ILE A 274 -20.55 11.30 -22.07
C ILE A 274 -20.83 11.99 -23.42
N HIS A 275 -19.81 12.52 -24.09
CA HIS A 275 -19.97 13.25 -25.36
C HIS A 275 -19.65 12.41 -26.61
N GLY A 276 -18.87 11.33 -26.49
CA GLY A 276 -18.61 10.38 -27.58
C GLY A 276 -19.74 9.37 -27.85
N GLY A 277 -20.71 9.23 -26.94
CA GLY A 277 -21.87 8.35 -27.09
C GLY A 277 -23.06 8.92 -27.89
N THR A 278 -22.94 10.11 -28.49
CA THR A 278 -24.02 10.75 -29.28
C THR A 278 -23.63 11.03 -30.73
N SER A 279 -22.75 10.20 -31.30
CA SER A 279 -22.46 10.24 -32.74
C SER A 279 -22.27 8.82 -33.26
N GLU A 280 -23.37 8.09 -33.38
CA GLU A 280 -23.74 7.28 -34.55
C GLU A 280 -25.23 6.85 -34.45
#